data_AF-A0A2W1BDP5-F1
#
_entry.id   AF-A0A2W1BDP5-F1
#
_cell.length_a   1.000
_cell.length_b   1.000
_cell.length_c   1.000
_cell.angle_alpha   90.00
_cell.angle_beta   90.00
_cell.angle_gamma   90.00
#
_symmetry.space_group_name_H-M   'P 1'
#
loop_
_entity.id
_entity.type
_entity.pdbx_description
1 polymer ?
#
loop_
_entity_poly.entity_id
_entity_poly.type
_entity_poly.pdbx_seq_one_letter_code
_entity_poly.pdbx_strand_id
1 'polypeptide(L)' 'MIEKLEMPMIEHQDGDEMKDGRRKFDAIVIGSGQGGTPLSLSLAEAGWKVALIERKAVGGTCI' A
#
# COMPACT_ATOMS: atom_id res chain seq x y z
N MET A 1 3.75 29.66 0.87
CA MET A 1 3.66 28.52 1.81
C MET A 1 3.61 27.29 0.94
N ILE A 2 4.78 26.68 0.71
CA ILE A 2 4.93 25.51 -0.17
C ILE A 2 4.57 24.33 0.72
N GLU A 3 3.35 23.81 0.60
CA GLU A 3 3.05 22.51 1.21
C GLU A 3 3.88 21.48 0.45
N LYS A 4 4.97 21.03 1.08
CA LYS A 4 5.68 19.82 0.72
C LYS A 4 4.70 18.65 0.76
N LEU A 5 3.97 18.46 -0.32
CA LEU A 5 3.60 17.12 -0.79
C LEU A 5 4.84 16.47 -1.41
N GLU A 6 5.93 16.41 -0.64
CA GLU A 6 6.97 15.42 -0.91
C GLU A 6 6.43 14.12 -0.34
N MET A 7 5.53 13.48 -1.11
CA MET A 7 5.39 12.03 -1.04
C MET A 7 6.81 11.49 -1.19
N PRO A 8 7.41 10.84 -0.18
CA PRO A 8 8.61 10.08 -0.42
C PRO A 8 8.20 9.07 -1.49
N MET A 9 8.81 9.22 -2.66
CA MET A 9 8.75 8.26 -3.74
C MET A 9 8.99 6.90 -3.10
N ILE A 10 7.92 6.13 -2.87
CA ILE A 10 8.05 4.75 -2.43
C ILE A 10 8.75 4.10 -3.60
N GLU A 11 10.04 3.84 -3.42
CA GLU A 11 10.86 3.19 -4.43
C GLU A 11 10.05 1.98 -4.91
N HIS A 12 9.68 1.98 -6.19
CA HIS A 12 9.30 0.77 -6.88
C HIS A 12 10.54 -0.12 -6.81
N GLN A 13 10.68 -0.89 -5.74
CA GLN A 13 11.69 -1.92 -5.64
C GLN A 13 11.27 -3.04 -6.59
N ASP A 14 11.62 -2.82 -7.86
CA ASP A 14 11.70 -3.82 -8.91
C ASP A 14 12.80 -4.82 -8.50
N GLY A 15 12.43 -5.73 -7.62
CA GLY A 15 13.35 -6.69 -7.01
C GLY A 15 12.64 -7.92 -6.47
N ASP A 16 11.58 -8.39 -7.14
CA ASP A 16 11.08 -9.76 -6.97
C ASP A 16 11.87 -10.63 -7.95
N GLU A 17 12.98 -11.19 -7.48
CA GLU A 17 13.67 -12.26 -8.19
C GLU A 17 12.66 -13.41 -8.40
N MET A 18 12.04 -13.45 -9.58
CA MET A 18 11.01 -14.41 -9.96
C MET A 18 11.57 -15.82 -10.02
N LYS A 19 11.60 -16.52 -8.88
CA LYS A 19 12.00 -17.94 -8.80
C LYS A 19 10.88 -18.93 -8.48
N ASP A 20 9.64 -18.50 -8.29
CA ASP A 20 8.51 -19.43 -8.05
C ASP A 20 7.11 -18.85 -8.36
N GLY A 21 6.99 -17.69 -9.02
CA GLY A 21 5.69 -17.08 -9.36
C GLY A 21 4.79 -16.67 -8.17
N ARG A 22 5.27 -16.80 -6.93
CA ARG A 22 4.55 -16.42 -5.69
C ARG A 22 5.16 -15.17 -5.08
N ARG A 23 4.42 -14.06 -5.13
CA ARG A 23 4.79 -12.83 -4.42
C ARG A 23 4.57 -13.03 -2.93
N LYS A 24 5.62 -12.84 -2.12
CA LYS A 24 5.50 -12.77 -0.66
C LYS A 24 5.12 -11.37 -0.22
N PHE A 25 4.20 -11.28 0.74
CA PHE A 25 3.76 -10.06 1.40
C PHE A 25 3.80 -10.29 2.91
N ASP A 26 4.14 -9.27 3.67
CA ASP A 26 4.13 -9.30 5.13
C ASP A 26 2.72 -9.06 5.67
N ALA A 27 1.90 -8.30 4.94
CA ALA A 27 0.50 -8.07 5.24
C ALA A 27 -0.37 -8.01 3.98
N ILE A 28 -1.62 -8.45 4.14
CA ILE A 28 -2.68 -8.30 3.14
C ILE A 28 -3.82 -7.51 3.79
N VAL A 29 -4.13 -6.34 3.25
CA VAL A 29 -5.24 -5.48 3.68
C VAL A 29 -6.39 -5.62 2.69
N ILE A 30 -7.57 -6.00 3.18
CA ILE A 30 -8.77 -6.16 2.36
C ILE A 30 -9.74 -5.02 2.64
N GLY A 31 -10.00 -4.22 1.62
CA GLY A 31 -10.81 -3.00 1.68
C GLY A 31 -9.95 -1.75 1.85
N SER A 32 -10.27 -0.71 1.08
CA SER A 32 -9.51 0.56 1.01
C SER A 32 -10.26 1.76 1.60
N GLY A 33 -11.24 1.51 2.48
CA GLY A 33 -12.01 2.55 3.17
C GLY A 33 -11.16 3.37 4.15
N GLN A 34 -11.83 4.11 5.04
CA GLN A 34 -11.18 5.05 5.98
C GLN A 34 -10.06 4.44 6.81
N GLY A 35 -10.12 3.15 7.13
CA GLY A 35 -9.04 2.46 7.85
C GLY A 35 -8.03 1.76 6.94
N GLY A 36 -8.47 1.22 5.79
CA GLY A 36 -7.66 0.32 4.98
C GLY A 36 -6.49 1.02 4.29
N THR A 37 -6.75 2.19 3.72
CA THR A 37 -5.71 3.00 3.06
C THR A 37 -4.66 3.53 4.05
N PRO A 38 -5.03 4.21 5.16
CA PRO A 38 -4.01 4.69 6.10
C PRO A 38 -3.27 3.54 6.80
N LEU A 39 -3.92 2.42 7.11
CA LEU A 39 -3.22 1.25 7.65
C LEU A 39 -2.18 0.70 6.66
N SER A 40 -2.53 0.59 5.39
CA SER A 40 -1.61 0.10 4.35
C SER A 40 -0.41 1.04 4.21
N LEU A 41 -0.63 2.35 4.25
CA LEU A 41 0.42 3.36 4.24
C LEU A 41 1.33 3.25 5.46
N SER A 42 0.78 3.21 6.68
CA SER A 42 1.59 3.10 7.90
C SER A 42 2.41 1.80 7.95
N LEU A 43 1.87 0.68 7.46
CA LEU A 43 2.62 -0.56 7.36
C LEU A 43 3.75 -0.45 6.32
N ALA A 44 3.50 0.17 5.17
CA ALA A 44 4.53 0.41 4.16
C ALA A 44 5.63 1.37 4.68
N GLU A 45 5.26 2.43 5.41
CA GLU A 45 6.20 3.33 6.09
C GLU A 45 7.04 2.61 7.15
N ALA A 46 6.49 1.58 7.79
CA ALA A 46 7.21 0.68 8.69
C ALA A 46 8.09 -0.35 7.95
N GLY A 47 8.17 -0.30 6.62
CA GLY A 47 9.00 -1.17 5.79
C GLY A 47 8.36 -2.50 5.38
N TRP A 48 7.06 -2.67 5.56
CA TRP A 48 6.38 -3.92 5.22
C TRP A 48 6.02 -3.96 3.73
N LYS A 49 6.13 -5.14 3.11
CA LYS A 49 5.58 -5.40 1.77
C LYS A 49 4.09 -5.72 1.91
N VAL A 50 3.24 -4.72 1.67
CA VAL A 50 1.78 -4.81 1.87
C VAL A 50 1.04 -4.98 0.54
N ALA A 51 0.06 -5.89 0.49
CA ALA A 51 -0.92 -5.94 -0.58
C ALA A 51 -2.24 -5.33 -0.11
N LEU A 52 -2.72 -4.26 -0.75
CA LEU A 52 -4.06 -3.70 -0.54
C LEU A 52 -4.99 -4.17 -1.66
N ILE A 53 -6.09 -4.84 -1.32
CA ILE A 53 -7.09 -5.32 -2.28
C ILE A 53 -8.43 -4.62 -2.01
N GLU A 54 -8.95 -3.96 -3.03
CA GLU A 54 -10.28 -3.36 -3.04
C GLU A 54 -11.10 -3.93 -4.20
N ARG A 55 -12.40 -4.14 -3.98
CA ARG A 55 -13.32 -4.63 -5.00
C ARG A 55 -13.79 -3.50 -5.94
N LYS A 56 -14.01 -2.30 -5.40
CA LYS A 56 -14.56 -1.15 -6.12
C LYS A 56 -13.54 -0.02 -6.23
N ALA A 57 -13.90 1.18 -5.78
CA ALA A 57 -13.07 2.37 -5.82
C ALA A 57 -12.25 2.51 -4.54
N VAL A 58 -10.99 2.93 -4.70
CA VAL A 58 -10.11 3.28 -3.58
C VAL A 58 -10.76 4.38 -2.74
N GLY A 59 -10.72 4.23 -1.41
CA GLY A 59 -11.29 5.20 -0.46
C GLY A 59 -12.66 4.81 0.09
N GLY A 60 -13.34 3.84 -0.53
CA GLY A 60 -14.69 3.41 -0.11
C GLY A 60 -15.74 4.52 -0.28
N THR A 61 -16.81 4.49 0.52
CA THR A 61 -17.95 5.44 0.41
C THR A 61 -18.11 6.27 1.67
N CYS A 62 -17.03 6.76 2.28
CA CYS A 62 -17.12 7.51 3.53
C CYS A 62 -18.17 8.65 3.41
N ILE A 63 -19.18 8.58 4.28
CA ILE A 63 -20.22 9.61 4.47
C ILE A 63 -19.86 10.38 5.73
#